data_AF-M1XLD8-F1
#
_entry.id   AF-M1XLD8-F1
#
_cell.length_a   1.000
_cell.length_b   1.000
_cell.length_c   1.000
_cell.angle_alpha   90.00
_cell.angle_beta   90.00
_cell.angle_gamma   90.00
#
_symmetry.space_group_name_H-M   'P 1'
#
loop_
_entity.id
_entity.type
_entity.pdbx_description
1 polymer ?
#
loop_
_entity_poly.entity_id
_entity_poly.type
_entity_poly.pdbx_seq_one_letter_code
_entity_poly.pdbx_strand_id
1 'polypeptide(L)'
;MSGRSSDDANLTYGDIITVLNSEGILLDSNDDLTLTDSFRTDWRRRIDQVAEDPTTYLGLVVEADPESLVVDDDEDGIAVRDESGSITRTVGEWPSEAALLADVAAFVSLGEWLPEFEALDGVERDELVARLRVFLEACPSCGGELKEGEDPSDAAAAEVSVPDVSCRDCGAALF
;
A
#
# COMPACT_ATOMS: atom_id res chain seq x y z
N MET A 1 39.86 -15.60 15.87
CA MET A 1 38.53 -15.93 15.34
C MET A 1 37.75 -14.64 15.39
N SER A 2 37.71 -13.94 14.27
CA SER A 2 37.15 -12.61 14.15
C SER A 2 35.85 -12.67 13.34
N GLY A 3 34.82 -11.99 13.85
CA GLY A 3 33.89 -11.18 13.07
C GLY A 3 32.99 -11.88 12.07
N ARG A 4 31.72 -12.04 12.43
CA ARG A 4 30.57 -11.33 11.83
C ARG A 4 29.31 -11.87 12.53
N SER A 5 28.83 -11.16 13.54
CA SER A 5 27.40 -11.18 13.85
C SER A 5 26.80 -10.26 12.79
N SER A 6 26.20 -10.84 11.77
CA SER A 6 25.26 -10.11 10.94
C SER A 6 24.05 -9.89 11.84
N ASP A 7 23.89 -8.67 12.32
CA ASP A 7 22.63 -8.23 12.91
C ASP A 7 21.63 -8.13 11.76
N ASP A 8 21.00 -9.25 11.42
CA ASP A 8 19.78 -9.29 10.63
C ASP A 8 18.65 -8.74 11.53
N ALA A 9 18.63 -7.42 11.70
CA ALA A 9 17.61 -6.73 12.48
C ALA A 9 16.31 -6.76 11.67
N ASN A 10 15.49 -7.79 11.89
CA ASN A 10 14.09 -7.75 11.51
C ASN A 10 13.45 -6.58 12.28
N LEU A 11 13.09 -5.52 11.58
CA LEU A 11 12.37 -4.39 12.19
C LEU A 11 11.03 -4.91 12.70
N THR A 12 10.66 -4.58 13.93
CA THR A 12 9.30 -4.86 14.39
C THR A 12 8.34 -3.78 13.89
N TYR A 13 7.03 -4.04 13.92
CA TYR A 13 6.01 -3.03 13.58
C TYR A 13 6.15 -1.74 14.43
N GLY A 14 6.62 -1.84 15.68
CA GLY A 14 6.90 -0.65 16.50
C GLY A 14 8.13 0.14 16.03
N ASP A 15 9.14 -0.57 15.50
CA ASP A 15 10.35 0.05 14.98
C ASP A 15 10.07 0.81 13.68
N ILE A 16 9.24 0.26 12.78
CA ILE A 16 8.91 0.94 11.52
C ILE A 16 8.11 2.23 11.74
N ILE A 17 7.15 2.27 12.69
CA ILE A 17 6.43 3.51 13.01
C ILE A 17 7.38 4.60 13.53
N THR A 18 8.35 4.20 14.35
CA THR A 18 9.38 5.12 14.87
C THR A 18 10.21 5.71 13.72
N VAL A 19 10.59 4.87 12.75
CA VAL A 19 11.36 5.27 11.56
C VAL A 19 10.53 6.18 10.65
N LEU A 20 9.27 5.84 10.37
CA LEU A 20 8.37 6.68 9.58
C LEU A 20 8.17 8.06 10.22
N ASN A 21 8.13 8.13 11.56
CA ASN A 21 8.07 9.41 12.26
C ASN A 21 9.39 10.19 12.15
N SER A 22 10.55 9.54 12.30
CA SER A 22 11.85 10.21 12.22
C SER A 22 12.15 10.76 10.82
N GLU A 23 11.72 10.05 9.78
CA GLU A 23 11.87 10.48 8.38
C GLU A 23 10.80 11.49 7.93
N GLY A 24 9.92 11.93 8.84
CA GLY A 24 8.90 12.92 8.52
C GLY A 24 7.84 12.40 7.55
N ILE A 25 7.56 11.10 7.58
CA ILE A 25 6.44 10.48 6.87
C ILE A 25 5.18 10.53 7.75
N LEU A 26 5.32 10.18 9.03
CA LEU A 26 4.24 10.23 10.03
C LEU A 26 4.47 11.32 11.07
N LEU A 27 3.37 11.89 11.55
CA LEU A 27 3.29 12.72 12.76
C LEU A 27 2.57 11.92 13.84
N ASP A 28 3.24 11.73 14.98
CA ASP A 28 2.63 11.27 16.22
C ASP A 28 2.17 12.49 17.02
N SER A 29 0.86 12.62 17.26
CA SER A 29 0.29 13.72 18.03
C SER A 29 -0.92 13.26 18.85
N ASN A 30 -0.80 13.32 20.17
CA ASN A 30 -1.89 12.98 21.12
C ASN A 30 -2.50 11.59 20.90
N ASP A 31 -1.66 10.56 20.81
CA ASP A 31 -2.07 9.16 20.58
C ASP A 31 -2.73 8.90 19.20
N ASP A 32 -2.59 9.84 18.26
CA ASP A 32 -3.04 9.68 16.88
C ASP A 32 -1.85 9.77 15.91
N LEU A 33 -1.89 8.94 14.87
CA LEU A 33 -0.89 8.90 13.80
C LEU A 33 -1.50 9.53 12.56
N THR A 34 -0.77 10.46 11.94
CA THR A 34 -1.21 11.11 10.69
C THR A 34 -0.03 11.22 9.73
N LEU A 35 -0.29 11.31 8.42
CA LEU A 35 0.77 11.62 7.46
C LEU A 35 1.20 13.08 7.58
N THR A 36 2.48 13.36 7.37
CA THR A 36 2.91 14.74 7.14
C THR A 36 2.29 15.29 5.85
N ASP A 37 2.05 16.60 5.81
CA ASP A 37 1.54 17.26 4.60
C ASP A 37 2.44 17.04 3.38
N SER A 38 3.77 16.98 3.60
CA SER A 38 4.75 16.75 2.56
C SER A 38 4.61 15.36 1.95
N PHE A 39 4.56 14.31 2.78
CA PHE A 39 4.39 12.95 2.29
C PHE A 39 3.00 12.73 1.69
N ARG A 40 1.93 13.27 2.33
CA ARG A 40 0.57 13.21 1.78
C ARG A 40 0.50 13.81 0.37
N THR A 41 1.10 14.98 0.17
CA THR A 41 1.13 15.65 -1.13
C THR A 41 1.90 14.86 -2.17
N ASP A 42 3.07 14.31 -1.78
CA ASP A 42 3.88 13.49 -2.67
C ASP A 42 3.17 12.20 -3.06
N TRP A 43 2.60 11.49 -2.09
CA TRP A 43 1.89 10.24 -2.33
C TRP A 43 0.65 10.45 -3.22
N ARG A 44 -0.12 11.54 -3.00
CA ARG A 44 -1.24 11.86 -3.90
C ARG A 44 -0.78 12.14 -5.32
N ARG A 45 0.30 12.93 -5.49
CA ARG A 45 0.91 13.18 -6.80
C ARG A 45 1.37 11.88 -7.45
N ARG A 46 1.87 10.92 -6.66
CA ARG A 46 2.33 9.62 -7.13
C ARG A 46 1.16 8.73 -7.55
N ILE A 47 0.06 8.72 -6.80
CA ILE A 47 -1.19 8.07 -7.18
C ILE A 47 -1.67 8.57 -8.54
N ASP A 48 -1.68 9.89 -8.76
CA ASP A 48 -2.12 10.47 -10.03
C ASP A 48 -1.24 10.01 -11.21
N GLN A 49 0.08 9.88 -11.01
CA GLN A 49 0.99 9.35 -12.04
C GLN A 49 0.79 7.85 -12.29
N VAL A 50 0.61 7.07 -11.24
CA VAL A 50 0.37 5.62 -11.35
C VAL A 50 -0.94 5.37 -12.09
N ALA A 51 -1.97 6.17 -11.86
CA ALA A 51 -3.26 6.06 -12.55
C ALA A 51 -3.16 6.25 -14.07
N GLU A 52 -2.13 6.95 -14.57
CA GLU A 52 -1.90 7.09 -16.02
C GLU A 52 -1.34 5.81 -16.66
N ASP A 53 -0.56 5.02 -15.91
CA ASP A 53 0.09 3.80 -16.40
C ASP A 53 0.44 2.82 -15.25
N PRO A 54 -0.56 2.09 -14.70
CA PRO A 54 -0.35 1.31 -13.49
C PRO A 54 0.66 0.16 -13.66
N THR A 55 0.65 -0.50 -14.82
CA THR A 55 1.51 -1.65 -15.09
C THR A 55 2.97 -1.24 -15.27
N THR A 56 3.26 -0.07 -15.85
CA THR A 56 4.64 0.47 -15.89
C THR A 56 5.20 0.66 -14.50
N TYR A 57 4.44 1.28 -13.58
CA TYR A 57 4.93 1.50 -12.22
C TYR A 57 5.00 0.20 -11.41
N LEU A 58 4.01 -0.68 -11.53
CA LEU A 58 4.05 -1.97 -10.85
C LEU A 58 5.23 -2.82 -11.33
N GLY A 59 5.50 -2.85 -12.64
CA GLY A 59 6.65 -3.55 -13.22
C GLY A 59 7.99 -3.06 -12.65
N LEU A 60 8.13 -1.76 -12.37
CA LEU A 60 9.31 -1.23 -11.68
C LEU A 60 9.42 -1.74 -10.23
N VAL A 61 8.29 -1.81 -9.51
CA VAL A 61 8.26 -2.27 -8.10
C VAL A 61 8.59 -3.77 -7.99
N VAL A 62 8.08 -4.58 -8.90
CA VAL A 62 8.24 -6.05 -8.86
C VAL A 62 9.32 -6.59 -9.79
N GLU A 63 10.10 -5.69 -10.40
CA GLU A 63 11.17 -6.00 -11.36
C GLU A 63 10.70 -6.89 -12.54
N ALA A 64 9.51 -6.59 -13.08
CA ALA A 64 8.88 -7.30 -14.19
C ALA A 64 8.77 -6.41 -15.44
N ASP A 65 8.65 -7.06 -16.61
CA ASP A 65 8.36 -6.37 -17.86
C ASP A 65 6.92 -5.87 -17.85
N PRO A 66 6.64 -4.56 -17.95
CA PRO A 66 5.27 -4.05 -17.86
C PRO A 66 4.37 -4.55 -18.99
N GLU A 67 4.93 -4.92 -20.15
CA GLU A 67 4.17 -5.50 -21.26
C GLU A 67 3.71 -6.94 -20.99
N SER A 68 4.31 -7.63 -20.01
CA SER A 68 3.89 -8.99 -19.59
C SER A 68 2.91 -9.00 -18.42
N LEU A 69 2.61 -7.84 -17.84
CA LEU A 69 1.66 -7.70 -16.74
C LEU A 69 0.23 -7.58 -17.26
N VAL A 70 -0.63 -8.50 -16.84
CA VAL A 70 -2.05 -8.53 -17.15
C VAL A 70 -2.83 -8.19 -15.89
N VAL A 71 -3.69 -7.18 -15.99
CA VAL A 71 -4.63 -6.80 -14.92
C VAL A 71 -5.95 -7.50 -15.19
N ASP A 72 -6.34 -8.36 -14.26
CA ASP A 72 -7.65 -9.00 -14.21
C ASP A 72 -8.52 -8.26 -13.19
N ASP A 73 -9.66 -7.75 -13.64
CA ASP A 73 -10.65 -7.05 -12.83
C ASP A 73 -11.94 -7.87 -12.82
N ASP A 74 -12.33 -8.35 -11.64
CA ASP A 74 -13.52 -9.18 -11.45
C ASP A 74 -14.29 -8.80 -10.17
N GLU A 75 -15.32 -9.58 -9.84
CA GLU A 75 -16.19 -9.30 -8.69
C GLU A 75 -15.50 -9.46 -7.33
N ASP A 76 -14.38 -10.18 -7.28
CA ASP A 76 -13.58 -10.42 -6.07
C ASP A 76 -12.45 -9.38 -5.91
N GLY A 77 -12.18 -8.56 -6.95
CA GLY A 77 -11.23 -7.44 -6.91
C GLY A 77 -10.33 -7.35 -8.15
N ILE A 78 -9.11 -6.85 -7.93
CA ILE A 78 -8.05 -6.75 -8.94
C ILE A 78 -6.97 -7.79 -8.65
N ALA A 79 -6.64 -8.61 -9.63
CA ALA A 79 -5.45 -9.44 -9.61
C ALA A 79 -4.51 -9.02 -10.74
N VAL A 80 -3.21 -8.90 -10.46
CA VAL A 80 -2.21 -8.70 -11.51
C VAL A 80 -1.39 -9.96 -11.68
N ARG A 81 -1.21 -10.39 -12.93
CA ARG A 81 -0.47 -11.60 -13.31
C ARG A 81 0.69 -11.27 -14.23
N ASP A 82 1.82 -11.92 -14.03
CA ASP A 82 2.96 -11.89 -14.94
C ASP A 82 2.93 -13.12 -15.84
N GLU A 83 2.85 -12.89 -17.16
CA GLU A 83 2.81 -13.90 -18.21
C GLU A 83 4.13 -14.01 -19.01
N SER A 84 5.22 -13.42 -18.54
CA SER A 84 6.54 -13.46 -19.23
C SER A 84 7.13 -14.88 -19.30
N GLY A 85 6.76 -15.74 -18.35
CA GLY A 85 7.29 -17.11 -18.23
C GLY A 85 6.40 -18.19 -18.85
N SER A 86 6.89 -19.44 -18.83
CA SER A 86 6.09 -20.62 -19.21
C SER A 86 4.92 -20.92 -18.25
N ILE A 87 4.89 -20.26 -17.10
CA ILE A 87 3.87 -20.38 -16.06
C ILE A 87 3.48 -18.96 -15.65
N THR A 88 2.19 -18.66 -15.70
CA THR A 88 1.62 -17.40 -15.20
C THR A 88 1.76 -17.32 -13.68
N ARG A 89 2.26 -16.20 -13.16
CA ARG A 89 2.43 -15.96 -11.72
C ARG A 89 1.57 -14.78 -11.27
N THR A 90 0.83 -14.93 -10.18
CA THR A 90 0.17 -13.79 -9.52
C THR A 90 1.23 -12.88 -8.87
N VAL A 91 1.21 -11.61 -9.26
CA VAL A 91 2.10 -10.56 -8.76
C VAL A 91 1.51 -9.92 -7.51
N GLY A 92 0.21 -9.69 -7.50
CA GLY A 92 -0.51 -9.17 -6.34
C GLY A 92 -2.02 -9.18 -6.56
N GLU A 93 -2.75 -9.00 -5.45
CA GLU A 93 -4.20 -8.99 -5.40
C GLU A 93 -4.64 -7.81 -4.52
N TRP A 94 -5.67 -7.10 -4.97
CA TRP A 94 -6.18 -5.89 -4.32
C TRP A 94 -7.72 -5.90 -4.34
N PRO A 95 -8.37 -5.30 -3.34
CA PRO A 95 -9.83 -5.24 -3.29
C PRO A 95 -10.44 -4.35 -4.38
N SER A 96 -9.65 -3.44 -4.97
CA SER A 96 -10.07 -2.63 -6.12
C SER A 96 -8.88 -1.97 -6.82
N GLU A 97 -9.13 -1.37 -7.98
CA GLU A 97 -8.13 -0.55 -8.68
C GLU A 97 -7.64 0.60 -7.78
N ALA A 98 -8.51 1.19 -6.97
CA ALA A 98 -8.11 2.27 -6.07
C ALA A 98 -7.06 1.80 -5.04
N ALA A 99 -7.19 0.58 -4.53
CA ALA A 99 -6.20 0.00 -3.62
C ALA A 99 -4.87 -0.31 -4.33
N LEU A 100 -4.92 -0.86 -5.56
CA LEU A 100 -3.73 -1.06 -6.40
C LEU A 100 -2.95 0.25 -6.61
N LEU A 101 -3.66 1.32 -7.02
CA LEU A 101 -3.05 2.62 -7.27
C LEU A 101 -2.39 3.20 -6.01
N ALA A 102 -3.07 3.09 -4.86
CA ALA A 102 -2.56 3.56 -3.58
C ALA A 102 -1.27 2.83 -3.20
N ASP A 103 -1.25 1.51 -3.30
CA ASP A 103 -0.12 0.68 -2.90
C ASP A 103 1.09 0.87 -3.80
N VAL A 104 0.89 0.80 -5.13
CA VAL A 104 1.99 1.00 -6.07
C VAL A 104 2.58 2.39 -5.88
N ALA A 105 1.74 3.41 -5.68
CA ALA A 105 2.23 4.75 -5.38
C ALA A 105 2.98 4.81 -4.03
N ALA A 106 2.50 4.10 -3.01
CA ALA A 106 3.16 4.04 -1.71
C ALA A 106 4.51 3.34 -1.79
N PHE A 107 4.60 2.23 -2.51
CA PHE A 107 5.84 1.50 -2.78
C PHE A 107 6.91 2.43 -3.35
N VAL A 108 6.54 3.19 -4.39
CA VAL A 108 7.53 4.05 -5.05
C VAL A 108 7.86 5.29 -4.21
N SER A 109 6.89 5.90 -3.53
CA SER A 109 7.15 7.02 -2.61
C SER A 109 8.01 6.55 -1.42
N LEU A 110 7.71 5.43 -0.78
CA LEU A 110 8.52 4.92 0.33
C LEU A 110 9.95 4.56 -0.10
N GLY A 111 10.14 4.00 -1.29
CA GLY A 111 11.49 3.74 -1.82
C GLY A 111 12.33 5.01 -2.02
N GLU A 112 11.69 6.17 -2.26
CA GLU A 112 12.38 7.46 -2.38
C GLU A 112 12.63 8.14 -1.03
N TRP A 113 11.67 8.04 -0.10
CA TRP A 113 11.71 8.72 1.19
C TRP A 113 12.45 7.94 2.27
N LEU A 114 12.43 6.61 2.19
CA LEU A 114 12.89 5.71 3.24
C LEU A 114 13.80 4.62 2.65
N PRO A 115 15.13 4.82 2.63
CA PRO A 115 16.08 3.81 2.18
C PRO A 115 15.94 2.46 2.92
N GLU A 116 15.54 2.49 4.19
CA GLU A 116 15.27 1.32 5.02
C GLU A 116 14.08 0.48 4.53
N PHE A 117 13.21 1.03 3.68
CA PHE A 117 12.09 0.31 3.09
C PHE A 117 12.55 -0.88 2.25
N GLU A 118 13.70 -0.77 1.58
CA GLU A 118 14.29 -1.89 0.83
C GLU A 118 14.87 -3.00 1.73
N ALA A 119 15.09 -2.73 3.01
CA ALA A 119 15.58 -3.72 3.96
C ALA A 119 14.45 -4.61 4.53
N LEU A 120 13.19 -4.17 4.45
CA LEU A 120 12.02 -4.97 4.79
C LEU A 120 11.86 -6.13 3.81
N ASP A 121 11.31 -7.26 4.25
CA ASP A 121 10.94 -8.33 3.32
C ASP A 121 9.67 -7.97 2.52
N GLY A 122 9.35 -8.76 1.49
CA GLY A 122 8.22 -8.45 0.62
C GLY A 122 6.88 -8.41 1.36
N VAL A 123 6.68 -9.29 2.34
CA VAL A 123 5.43 -9.37 3.11
C VAL A 123 5.30 -8.14 4.02
N GLU A 124 6.39 -7.74 4.67
CA GLU A 124 6.42 -6.54 5.51
C GLU A 124 6.14 -5.27 4.70
N ARG A 125 6.67 -5.17 3.48
CA ARG A 125 6.38 -4.04 2.59
C ARG A 125 4.93 -4.02 2.15
N ASP A 126 4.39 -5.16 1.72
CA ASP A 126 2.99 -5.30 1.31
C ASP A 126 2.03 -4.89 2.45
N GLU A 127 2.30 -5.38 3.66
CA GLU A 127 1.49 -5.03 4.85
C GLU A 127 1.58 -3.54 5.17
N LEU A 128 2.77 -2.94 5.09
CA LEU A 128 2.96 -1.51 5.36
C LEU A 128 2.19 -0.65 4.35
N VAL A 129 2.32 -0.89 3.05
CA VAL A 129 1.64 -0.08 2.03
C VAL A 129 0.12 -0.23 2.12
N ALA A 130 -0.37 -1.45 2.37
CA ALA A 130 -1.79 -1.69 2.56
C ALA A 130 -2.33 -0.91 3.76
N ARG A 131 -1.56 -0.87 4.86
CA ARG A 131 -1.95 -0.15 6.08
C ARG A 131 -1.91 1.36 5.92
N LEU A 132 -1.04 1.91 5.08
CA LEU A 132 -1.01 3.34 4.78
C LEU A 132 -2.32 3.84 4.14
N ARG A 133 -3.10 2.97 3.48
CA ARG A 133 -4.40 3.33 2.88
C ARG A 133 -5.38 3.96 3.88
N VAL A 134 -5.24 3.66 5.19
CA VAL A 134 -6.08 4.26 6.24
C VAL A 134 -5.94 5.78 6.33
N PHE A 135 -4.81 6.32 5.88
CA PHE A 135 -4.53 7.76 5.90
C PHE A 135 -5.01 8.50 4.63
N LEU A 136 -5.65 7.79 3.69
CA LEU A 136 -6.18 8.42 2.48
C LEU A 136 -7.40 9.29 2.82
N GLU A 137 -7.40 10.51 2.31
CA GLU A 137 -8.50 11.48 2.48
C GLU A 137 -9.42 11.54 1.25
N ALA A 138 -8.98 10.98 0.13
CA ALA A 138 -9.70 10.97 -1.14
C ALA A 138 -9.42 9.68 -1.91
N CYS A 139 -10.41 9.23 -2.67
CA CYS A 139 -10.32 8.01 -3.46
C CYS A 139 -9.14 8.08 -4.47
N PRO A 140 -8.25 7.08 -4.48
CA PRO A 140 -7.15 7.02 -5.45
C PRO A 140 -7.62 7.06 -6.92
N SER A 141 -8.69 6.34 -7.26
CA SER A 141 -9.16 6.22 -8.64
C SER A 141 -9.99 7.40 -9.15
N CYS A 142 -10.87 7.98 -8.34
CA CYS A 142 -11.78 9.05 -8.79
C CYS A 142 -11.67 10.38 -8.04
N GLY A 143 -10.88 10.45 -6.95
CA GLY A 143 -10.76 11.64 -6.11
C GLY A 143 -11.96 11.92 -5.20
N GLY A 144 -12.98 11.05 -5.21
CA GLY A 144 -14.19 11.18 -4.40
C GLY A 144 -13.96 10.97 -2.90
N GLU A 145 -14.98 11.32 -2.10
CA GLU A 145 -14.98 11.15 -0.64
C GLU A 145 -14.89 9.65 -0.26
N LEU A 146 -14.02 9.33 0.71
CA LEU A 146 -13.95 8.02 1.33
C LEU A 146 -14.88 7.98 2.54
N LYS A 147 -15.57 6.85 2.71
CA LYS A 147 -16.42 6.59 3.87
C LYS A 147 -15.97 5.30 4.52
N GLU A 148 -15.98 5.30 5.85
CA GLU A 148 -15.97 4.06 6.61
C GLU A 148 -17.31 3.35 6.39
N GLY A 149 -17.24 2.04 6.17
CA GLY A 149 -18.38 1.15 6.05
C GLY A 149 -19.16 1.15 7.35
N GLU A 150 -20.47 0.94 7.24
CA GLU A 150 -21.30 0.80 8.43
C GLU A 150 -20.88 -0.48 9.16
N ASP A 151 -20.44 -0.35 10.42
CA ASP A 151 -20.19 -1.49 11.31
C ASP A 151 -21.37 -2.47 11.19
N PRO A 152 -21.16 -3.75 10.81
CA PRO A 152 -22.18 -4.78 10.94
C PRO A 152 -22.30 -5.10 12.44
N SER A 153 -22.88 -4.16 13.20
CA SER A 153 -23.26 -4.33 14.59
C SER A 153 -24.51 -5.22 14.67
N ASP A 154 -24.33 -6.47 14.23
CA ASP A 154 -25.18 -7.60 14.62
C ASP A 154 -24.39 -8.92 14.55
N ALA A 155 -23.17 -8.95 15.10
CA ALA A 155 -22.61 -10.16 15.70
C ALA A 155 -21.48 -9.81 16.67
N ALA A 156 -21.67 -10.16 17.94
CA ALA A 156 -20.63 -10.09 18.95
C ALA A 156 -19.44 -11.00 18.57
N ALA A 157 -18.32 -10.41 18.15
CA ALA A 157 -17.00 -11.03 18.22
C ALA A 157 -15.93 -9.94 18.29
N ALA A 158 -15.10 -10.00 19.33
CA ALA A 158 -13.91 -9.18 19.43
C ALA A 158 -12.82 -9.79 18.54
N GLU A 159 -12.84 -9.40 17.27
CA GLU A 159 -11.77 -9.62 16.31
C GLU A 159 -11.44 -8.23 15.75
N VAL A 160 -10.17 -7.90 15.54
CA VAL A 160 -9.77 -6.60 14.99
C VAL A 160 -10.32 -6.51 13.57
N SER A 161 -11.54 -5.97 13.43
CA SER A 161 -12.14 -5.74 12.13
C SER A 161 -11.36 -4.62 11.46
N VAL A 162 -10.74 -4.92 10.33
CA VAL A 162 -10.19 -3.89 9.45
C VAL A 162 -11.38 -3.01 9.01
N PRO A 163 -11.27 -1.67 9.07
CA PRO A 163 -12.36 -0.82 8.64
C PRO A 163 -12.63 -1.03 7.15
N ASP A 164 -13.87 -1.33 6.82
CA ASP A 164 -14.35 -1.43 5.43
C ASP A 164 -14.40 -0.03 4.82
N VAL A 165 -13.27 0.51 4.36
CA VAL A 165 -13.25 1.85 3.77
C VAL A 165 -13.53 1.75 2.28
N SER A 166 -14.55 2.48 1.80
CA SER A 166 -14.92 2.51 0.38
C SER A 166 -15.17 3.92 -0.12
N CYS A 167 -14.99 4.13 -1.43
CA CYS A 167 -15.34 5.39 -2.06
C CYS A 167 -16.85 5.54 -2.20
N ARG A 168 -17.36 6.73 -1.83
CA ARG A 168 -18.78 7.06 -1.96
C ARG A 168 -19.25 7.18 -3.41
N ASP A 169 -18.37 7.61 -4.30
CA ASP A 169 -18.72 7.98 -5.67
C ASP A 169 -18.59 6.81 -6.66
N CYS A 170 -17.48 6.07 -6.60
CA CYS A 170 -17.24 4.93 -7.48
C CYS A 170 -17.40 3.55 -6.81
N GLY A 171 -17.58 3.50 -5.49
CA GLY A 171 -17.75 2.24 -4.75
C GLY A 171 -16.45 1.44 -4.54
N ALA A 172 -15.30 1.93 -5.01
CA ALA A 172 -14.03 1.21 -4.88
C ALA A 172 -13.66 0.96 -3.41
N ALA A 173 -13.41 -0.30 -3.06
CA ALA A 173 -12.99 -0.74 -1.74
C ALA A 173 -11.49 -0.54 -1.52
N LEU A 174 -11.08 -0.13 -0.31
CA LEU A 174 -9.68 0.03 0.06
C LEU A 174 -9.13 -1.09 0.95
N PHE A 175 -10.00 -1.91 1.54
CA PHE A 175 -9.65 -3.01 2.43
C PHE A 175 -10.53 -4.23 2.18
#